data_AF-A0A5C5V527-F1
#
_entry.id   AF-A0A5C5V527-F1
#
_cell.length_a   1.000
_cell.length_b   1.000
_cell.length_c   1.000
_cell.angle_alpha   90.00
_cell.angle_beta   90.00
_cell.angle_gamma   90.00
#
_symmetry.space_group_name_H-M   'P 1'
#
loop_
_entity.id
_entity.type
_entity.pdbx_description
1 polymer ?
#
loop_
_entity_poly.entity_id
_entity_poly.type
_entity_poly.pdbx_seq_one_letter_code
_entity_poly.pdbx_strand_id
1 'polypeptide(L)'
;MKTAATAPPRVLAVAGVTLTLLTLAAHAGAAPLAAGGVNFLTGTTSAADPRLAGGVQDDPLVPFEILGNFGEVLLSGNLQDRVVESNDTGTLIFAPRLRDLVGAPFAPDMEVRALFISGYGNVLTDVEYRTDGLGDVGPSAALRSFDNNSLQFAFDPLDLIAPEESYFMSVLTDATEFAPIGTARIVAQNVISGQFFETTLTGINVPVPEPGTLGLLGAAAGAALAVCRRRS
;
A
#
# COMPACT_ATOMS: atom_id res chain seq x y z
N MET A 1 61.37 -20.24 66.32
CA MET A 1 61.08 -18.97 65.62
C MET A 1 60.52 -19.34 64.25
N LYS A 2 59.42 -18.71 63.84
CA LYS A 2 58.53 -19.00 62.68
C LYS A 2 59.21 -19.04 61.31
N THR A 3 58.72 -19.91 60.42
CA THR A 3 58.67 -19.77 58.93
C THR A 3 57.83 -20.94 58.38
N ALA A 4 56.51 -20.84 58.24
CA ALA A 4 55.68 -20.19 57.21
C ALA A 4 55.69 -20.90 55.84
N ALA A 5 54.62 -21.65 55.58
CA ALA A 5 54.32 -22.37 54.35
C ALA A 5 53.75 -21.44 53.26
N THR A 6 54.11 -21.68 52.00
CA THR A 6 53.65 -20.94 50.83
C THR A 6 52.72 -21.84 50.00
N ALA A 7 51.46 -21.44 49.84
CA ALA A 7 50.50 -22.04 48.91
C ALA A 7 50.28 -21.10 47.71
N PRO A 8 50.01 -21.62 46.49
CA PRO A 8 49.89 -20.80 45.28
C PRO A 8 48.51 -20.11 45.16
N PRO A 9 48.41 -19.02 44.36
CA PRO A 9 47.18 -18.26 44.23
C PRO A 9 46.15 -18.99 43.37
N ARG A 10 44.91 -19.08 43.87
CA ARG A 10 43.74 -19.50 43.11
C ARG A 10 43.17 -18.29 42.38
N VAL A 11 43.24 -18.31 41.05
CA VAL A 11 42.57 -17.38 40.16
C VAL A 11 41.06 -17.60 40.27
N LEU A 12 40.32 -16.61 40.80
CA LEU A 12 38.86 -16.61 40.76
C LEU A 12 38.41 -16.04 39.41
N ALA A 13 37.78 -16.88 38.60
CA ALA A 13 37.11 -16.49 37.36
C ALA A 13 35.84 -15.68 37.70
N VAL A 14 35.75 -14.47 37.16
CA VAL A 14 34.52 -13.65 37.20
C VAL A 14 33.59 -14.16 36.11
N ALA A 15 32.53 -14.87 36.48
CA ALA A 15 31.47 -15.27 35.56
C ALA A 15 30.53 -14.07 35.34
N GLY A 16 30.71 -13.39 34.20
CA GLY A 16 29.78 -12.36 33.74
C GLY A 16 28.51 -13.00 33.18
N VAL A 17 27.39 -12.88 33.89
CA VAL A 17 26.06 -13.21 33.36
C VAL A 17 25.59 -12.03 32.54
N THR A 18 25.71 -12.12 31.22
CA THR A 18 25.13 -11.15 30.28
C THR A 18 23.68 -11.53 30.03
N LEU A 19 22.75 -10.81 30.66
CA LEU A 19 21.32 -10.94 30.44
C LEU A 19 20.97 -10.25 29.11
N THR A 20 20.89 -11.01 28.02
CA THR A 20 20.43 -10.52 26.73
C THR A 20 18.90 -10.39 26.78
N LEU A 21 18.39 -9.17 27.01
CA LEU A 21 16.98 -8.88 26.77
C LEU A 21 16.74 -8.92 25.25
N LEU A 22 16.20 -10.04 24.75
CA LEU A 22 15.52 -10.03 23.46
C LEU A 22 14.20 -9.29 23.64
N THR A 23 14.21 -8.00 23.33
CA THR A 23 12.97 -7.26 23.07
C THR A 23 12.36 -7.84 21.80
N LEU A 24 11.36 -8.72 21.93
CA LEU A 24 10.45 -8.99 20.84
C LEU A 24 9.65 -7.69 20.62
N ALA A 25 10.12 -6.87 19.70
CA ALA A 25 9.26 -5.89 19.05
C ALA A 25 8.24 -6.69 18.25
N ALA A 26 7.13 -7.03 18.90
CA ALA A 26 5.92 -7.42 18.20
C ALA A 26 5.57 -6.22 17.33
N HIS A 27 5.96 -6.28 16.05
CA HIS A 27 5.46 -5.35 15.06
C HIS A 27 3.95 -5.52 15.13
N ALA A 28 3.25 -4.47 15.56
CA ALA A 28 1.82 -4.36 15.36
C ALA A 28 1.61 -4.24 13.85
N GLY A 29 1.82 -5.35 13.13
CA GLY A 29 1.55 -5.45 11.71
C GLY A 29 0.06 -5.26 11.55
N ALA A 30 -0.30 -4.20 10.85
CA ALA A 30 -1.69 -3.93 10.51
C ALA A 30 -2.29 -5.21 9.87
N ALA A 31 -3.46 -5.59 10.37
CA ALA A 31 -4.13 -6.80 9.90
C ALA A 31 -4.65 -6.56 8.47
N PRO A 32 -4.63 -7.59 7.59
CA PRO A 32 -5.16 -7.45 6.24
C PRO A 32 -6.59 -6.90 6.24
N LEU A 33 -6.84 -5.93 5.37
CA LEU A 33 -8.14 -5.33 5.17
C LEU A 33 -9.07 -6.32 4.46
N ALA A 34 -9.95 -6.93 5.24
CA ALA A 34 -10.96 -7.88 4.76
C ALA A 34 -12.05 -7.18 3.93
N ALA A 35 -12.79 -7.94 3.11
CA ALA A 35 -13.93 -7.43 2.36
C ALA A 35 -14.99 -6.79 3.29
N GLY A 36 -15.49 -5.61 2.90
CA GLY A 36 -16.37 -4.78 3.73
C GLY A 36 -15.69 -4.13 4.94
N GLY A 37 -14.39 -4.36 5.12
CA GLY A 37 -13.61 -3.83 6.23
C GLY A 37 -13.29 -2.34 6.07
N VAL A 38 -12.97 -1.72 7.20
CA VAL A 38 -12.53 -0.33 7.31
C VAL A 38 -11.26 -0.31 8.15
N ASN A 39 -10.23 0.40 7.67
CA ASN A 39 -9.03 0.74 8.43
C ASN A 39 -8.97 2.26 8.59
N PHE A 40 -8.80 2.74 9.83
CA PHE A 40 -8.57 4.16 10.09
C PHE A 40 -7.08 4.42 10.06
N LEU A 41 -6.67 5.30 9.14
CA LEU A 41 -5.27 5.50 8.81
C LEU A 41 -4.69 6.65 9.61
N THR A 42 -3.48 6.43 10.14
CA THR A 42 -2.78 7.43 10.96
C THR A 42 -1.46 7.87 10.34
N GLY A 43 -1.05 7.24 9.24
CA GLY A 43 0.25 7.42 8.63
C GLY A 43 1.31 6.57 9.31
N THR A 44 2.28 6.14 8.52
CA THR A 44 3.47 5.40 8.96
C THR A 44 4.73 5.94 8.27
N THR A 45 5.87 5.32 8.54
CA THR A 45 7.13 5.54 7.84
C THR A 45 7.75 4.20 7.48
N SER A 46 8.63 4.19 6.49
CA SER A 46 9.41 2.98 6.15
C SER A 46 10.34 2.52 7.29
N ALA A 47 10.71 3.42 8.21
CA ALA A 47 11.47 3.05 9.40
C ALA A 47 10.62 2.33 10.45
N ALA A 48 9.33 2.67 10.54
CA ALA A 48 8.38 2.06 11.47
C ALA A 48 7.76 0.76 10.92
N ASP A 49 7.52 0.69 9.61
CA ASP A 49 7.15 -0.54 8.89
C ASP A 49 8.14 -0.79 7.75
N PRO A 50 9.24 -1.54 8.01
CA PRO A 50 10.27 -1.87 7.04
C PRO A 50 9.75 -2.60 5.79
N ARG A 51 8.59 -3.28 5.89
CA ARG A 51 7.96 -3.95 4.74
C ARG A 51 7.60 -2.98 3.62
N LEU A 52 7.41 -1.69 3.93
CA LEU A 52 7.08 -0.64 2.97
C LEU A 52 8.30 -0.03 2.28
N ALA A 53 9.51 -0.48 2.61
CA ALA A 53 10.73 -0.14 1.89
C ALA A 53 10.93 -1.06 0.68
N GLY A 54 11.35 -0.50 -0.45
CA GLY A 54 11.43 -1.27 -1.68
C GLY A 54 11.98 -0.51 -2.88
N GLY A 55 12.17 -1.23 -3.98
CA GLY A 55 12.57 -0.68 -5.28
C GLY A 55 11.35 -0.35 -6.13
N VAL A 56 11.34 0.81 -6.79
CA VAL A 56 10.27 1.20 -7.73
C VAL A 56 10.36 0.33 -8.99
N GLN A 57 9.26 -0.32 -9.34
CA GLN A 57 9.14 -1.18 -10.52
C GLN A 57 8.49 -0.43 -11.69
N ASP A 58 7.46 0.37 -11.39
CA ASP A 58 6.78 1.23 -12.35
C ASP A 58 6.24 2.50 -11.65
N ASP A 59 6.13 3.60 -12.38
CA ASP A 59 5.72 4.90 -11.83
C ASP A 59 5.05 5.83 -12.87
N PRO A 60 4.02 5.36 -13.60
CA PRO A 60 3.32 6.19 -14.56
C PRO A 60 2.60 7.35 -13.88
N LEU A 61 2.55 8.47 -14.60
CA LEU A 61 1.80 9.66 -14.23
C LEU A 61 0.57 9.77 -15.14
N VAL A 62 -0.61 9.60 -14.57
CA VAL A 62 -1.88 9.60 -15.31
C VAL A 62 -2.61 10.92 -15.06
N PRO A 63 -2.71 11.82 -16.06
CA PRO A 63 -3.41 13.08 -15.89
C PRO A 63 -4.92 12.86 -15.76
N PHE A 64 -5.59 13.72 -15.00
CA PHE A 64 -7.03 13.71 -14.88
C PHE A 64 -7.62 15.12 -14.84
N GLU A 65 -8.88 15.21 -15.26
CA GLU A 65 -9.72 16.39 -15.11
C GLU A 65 -11.06 15.96 -14.53
N ILE A 66 -11.58 16.74 -13.58
CA ILE A 66 -12.94 16.67 -13.09
C ILE A 66 -13.70 17.82 -13.74
N LEU A 67 -14.73 17.47 -14.50
CA LEU A 67 -15.52 18.41 -15.28
C LEU A 67 -16.83 18.74 -14.57
N GLY A 68 -17.26 19.99 -14.71
CA GLY A 68 -18.58 20.44 -14.29
C GLY A 68 -19.68 20.03 -15.27
N ASN A 69 -20.91 20.42 -14.96
CA ASN A 69 -22.09 20.00 -15.73
C ASN A 69 -22.12 20.59 -17.14
N PHE A 70 -21.34 21.64 -17.41
CA PHE A 70 -21.24 22.29 -18.72
C PHE A 70 -19.89 21.99 -19.42
N GLY A 71 -19.11 21.05 -18.90
CA GLY A 71 -17.84 20.61 -19.48
C GLY A 71 -16.64 21.50 -19.14
N GLU A 72 -16.81 22.49 -18.25
CA GLU A 72 -15.72 23.27 -17.68
C GLU A 72 -14.86 22.41 -16.75
N VAL A 73 -13.54 22.60 -16.77
CA VAL A 73 -12.65 21.96 -15.79
C VAL A 73 -12.89 22.62 -14.43
N LEU A 74 -13.12 21.82 -13.39
CA LEU A 74 -13.29 22.29 -12.00
C LEU A 74 -12.03 22.01 -11.18
N LEU A 75 -11.42 20.84 -11.40
CA LEU A 75 -10.19 20.40 -10.77
C LEU A 75 -9.40 19.57 -11.78
N SER A 76 -8.08 19.72 -11.79
CA SER A 76 -7.17 18.91 -12.59
C SER A 76 -5.97 18.48 -11.75
N GLY A 77 -5.26 17.46 -12.20
CA GLY A 77 -4.04 17.00 -11.55
C GLY A 77 -3.54 15.70 -12.16
N ASN A 78 -2.70 14.99 -11.41
CA ASN A 78 -2.19 13.69 -11.81
C ASN A 78 -2.41 12.64 -10.71
N LEU A 79 -2.76 11.43 -11.14
CA LEU A 79 -2.60 10.22 -10.35
C LEU A 79 -1.24 9.61 -10.68
N GLN A 80 -0.31 9.67 -9.73
CA GLN A 80 0.93 8.93 -9.81
C GLN A 80 0.67 7.50 -9.33
N ASP A 81 0.75 6.54 -10.24
CA ASP A 81 0.37 5.14 -10.05
C ASP A 81 1.61 4.26 -9.87
N ARG A 82 2.24 4.41 -8.71
CA ARG A 82 3.53 3.78 -8.42
C ARG A 82 3.39 2.33 -7.97
N VAL A 83 4.25 1.47 -8.47
CA VAL A 83 4.44 0.09 -7.99
C VAL A 83 5.84 -0.06 -7.42
N VAL A 84 5.94 -0.62 -6.22
CA VAL A 84 7.19 -0.86 -5.50
C VAL A 84 7.26 -2.33 -5.12
N GLU A 85 8.41 -2.97 -5.31
CA GLU A 85 8.68 -4.31 -4.79
C GLU A 85 9.32 -4.18 -3.40
N SER A 86 8.69 -4.78 -2.38
CA SER A 86 9.19 -4.77 -1.00
C SER A 86 10.53 -5.51 -0.90
N ASN A 87 11.51 -4.89 -0.23
CA ASN A 87 12.81 -5.53 0.04
C ASN A 87 12.70 -6.67 1.06
N ASP A 88 11.68 -6.64 1.92
CA ASP A 88 11.52 -7.60 3.01
C ASP A 88 10.75 -8.84 2.57
N THR A 89 9.69 -8.65 1.77
CA THR A 89 8.77 -9.74 1.38
C THR A 89 8.95 -10.19 -0.07
N GLY A 90 9.56 -9.37 -0.93
CA GLY A 90 9.57 -9.60 -2.38
C GLY A 90 8.19 -9.50 -3.03
N THR A 91 7.20 -8.93 -2.33
CA THR A 91 5.85 -8.72 -2.85
C THR A 91 5.61 -7.26 -3.20
N LEU A 92 4.53 -6.99 -3.93
CA LEU A 92 4.25 -5.65 -4.46
C LEU A 92 3.49 -4.77 -3.47
N ILE A 93 3.89 -3.51 -3.46
CA ILE A 93 3.23 -2.39 -2.81
C ILE A 93 2.74 -1.46 -3.92
N PHE A 94 1.43 -1.22 -3.96
CA PHE A 94 0.84 -0.21 -4.84
C PHE A 94 0.74 1.09 -4.06
N ALA A 95 1.36 2.14 -4.61
CA ALA A 95 1.53 3.41 -3.93
C ALA A 95 0.93 4.58 -4.72
N PRO A 96 -0.41 4.65 -4.85
CA PRO A 96 -1.05 5.74 -5.56
C PRO A 96 -0.85 7.07 -4.82
N ARG A 97 -0.75 8.16 -5.59
CA ARG A 97 -0.64 9.52 -5.05
C ARG A 97 -1.34 10.52 -5.98
N LEU A 98 -2.19 11.36 -5.40
CA LEU A 98 -2.77 12.51 -6.09
C LEU A 98 -1.83 13.70 -5.94
N ARG A 99 -1.43 14.29 -7.07
CA ARG A 99 -0.40 15.34 -7.10
C ARG A 99 -0.64 16.36 -8.19
N ASP A 100 0.08 17.47 -8.09
CA ASP A 100 0.01 18.62 -8.97
C ASP A 100 -1.46 19.09 -9.13
N LEU A 101 -2.21 19.14 -8.01
CA LEU A 101 -3.61 19.50 -8.01
C LEU A 101 -3.78 20.99 -8.32
N VAL A 102 -4.65 21.29 -9.28
CA VAL A 102 -4.95 22.66 -9.74
C VAL A 102 -6.45 22.85 -9.82
N GLY A 103 -6.98 23.75 -9.00
CA GLY A 103 -8.36 24.23 -9.07
C GLY A 103 -8.56 25.20 -10.23
N ALA A 104 -9.77 25.27 -10.75
CA ALA A 104 -10.09 26.14 -11.87
C ALA A 104 -10.09 27.63 -11.46
N PRO A 105 -9.51 28.53 -12.28
CA PRO A 105 -9.52 29.95 -12.00
C PRO A 105 -10.97 30.47 -11.87
N PHE A 106 -11.25 31.21 -10.81
CA PHE A 106 -12.56 31.83 -10.55
C PHE A 106 -13.72 30.83 -10.33
N ALA A 107 -13.44 29.53 -10.18
CA ALA A 107 -14.40 28.55 -9.71
C ALA A 107 -14.34 28.42 -8.17
N PRO A 108 -15.40 27.91 -7.51
CA PRO A 108 -15.31 27.51 -6.12
C PRO A 108 -14.26 26.41 -5.92
N ASP A 109 -13.67 26.36 -4.75
CA ASP A 109 -12.72 25.31 -4.39
C ASP A 109 -13.38 23.93 -4.47
N MET A 110 -12.60 22.98 -4.99
CA MET A 110 -12.95 21.58 -5.08
C MET A 110 -12.07 20.81 -4.11
N GLU A 111 -12.70 20.05 -3.22
CA GLU A 111 -12.02 19.14 -2.30
C GLU A 111 -12.12 17.72 -2.82
N VAL A 112 -11.01 16.99 -2.87
CA VAL A 112 -11.04 15.55 -3.16
C VAL A 112 -11.55 14.83 -1.92
N ARG A 113 -12.64 14.07 -2.08
CA ARG A 113 -13.28 13.32 -0.99
C ARG A 113 -12.85 11.87 -0.95
N ALA A 114 -12.60 11.28 -2.12
CA ALA A 114 -12.24 9.88 -2.21
C ALA A 114 -11.47 9.52 -3.48
N LEU A 115 -10.57 8.56 -3.34
CA LEU A 115 -9.98 7.80 -4.44
C LEU A 115 -10.43 6.34 -4.33
N PHE A 116 -11.09 5.83 -5.36
CA PHE A 116 -11.43 4.42 -5.50
C PHE A 116 -10.46 3.77 -6.48
N ILE A 117 -9.97 2.58 -6.18
CA ILE A 117 -9.18 1.77 -7.13
C ILE A 117 -9.74 0.36 -7.17
N SER A 118 -10.06 -0.12 -8.36
CA SER A 118 -10.64 -1.44 -8.61
C SER A 118 -9.66 -2.34 -9.35
N GLY A 119 -9.64 -3.62 -8.97
CA GLY A 119 -8.70 -4.63 -9.50
C GLY A 119 -7.94 -5.39 -8.41
N TYR A 120 -8.31 -5.21 -7.14
CA TYR A 120 -7.70 -5.89 -5.98
C TYR A 120 -8.40 -7.20 -5.61
N GLY A 121 -9.16 -7.79 -6.53
CA GLY A 121 -9.88 -9.03 -6.28
C GLY A 121 -8.94 -10.20 -5.93
N ASN A 122 -9.26 -10.92 -4.85
CA ASN A 122 -8.56 -12.14 -4.41
C ASN A 122 -7.09 -11.96 -3.96
N VAL A 123 -6.73 -10.75 -3.52
CA VAL A 123 -5.38 -10.43 -3.02
C VAL A 123 -5.49 -9.99 -1.56
N LEU A 124 -4.54 -10.37 -0.71
CA LEU A 124 -4.45 -9.79 0.62
C LEU A 124 -3.94 -8.35 0.50
N THR A 125 -4.51 -7.45 1.28
CA THR A 125 -4.15 -6.02 1.24
C THR A 125 -3.96 -5.51 2.66
N ASP A 126 -2.80 -4.98 2.97
CA ASP A 126 -2.53 -4.20 4.17
C ASP A 126 -2.32 -2.73 3.73
N VAL A 127 -3.04 -1.80 4.35
CA VAL A 127 -3.22 -0.45 3.82
C VAL A 127 -2.86 0.61 4.83
N GLU A 128 -1.99 1.54 4.44
CA GLU A 128 -1.59 2.73 5.22
C GLU A 128 -1.17 3.86 4.25
N TYR A 129 -0.70 5.01 4.73
CA TYR A 129 0.03 5.99 3.93
C TYR A 129 1.38 6.37 4.53
N ARG A 130 2.31 6.83 3.70
CA ARG A 130 3.68 7.17 4.11
C ARG A 130 3.87 8.66 4.35
N THR A 131 4.23 9.01 5.59
CA THR A 131 4.54 10.39 6.02
C THR A 131 6.01 10.76 5.81
N ASP A 132 6.88 9.79 5.54
CA ASP A 132 8.29 9.99 5.20
C ASP A 132 8.52 10.18 3.68
N GLY A 133 7.43 10.30 2.90
CA GLY A 133 7.44 10.58 1.47
C GLY A 133 6.99 12.00 1.14
N LEU A 134 6.81 12.27 -0.16
CA LEU A 134 6.22 13.53 -0.63
C LEU A 134 4.70 13.54 -0.39
N GLY A 135 4.13 14.71 -0.14
CA GLY A 135 2.70 14.92 0.09
C GLY A 135 2.45 15.83 1.28
N ASP A 136 1.20 16.27 1.42
CA ASP A 136 0.77 17.19 2.46
C ASP A 136 -0.30 16.52 3.34
N VAL A 137 -1.29 15.88 2.70
CA VAL A 137 -2.50 15.34 3.37
C VAL A 137 -2.63 13.83 3.16
N GLY A 138 -2.90 13.09 4.23
CA GLY A 138 -3.17 11.65 4.18
C GLY A 138 -4.68 11.36 4.18
N PRO A 139 -5.12 10.25 3.57
CA PRO A 139 -6.49 9.78 3.77
C PRO A 139 -6.72 9.43 5.25
N SER A 140 -7.94 9.66 5.73
CA SER A 140 -8.37 9.34 7.09
C SER A 140 -8.73 7.86 7.26
N ALA A 141 -9.16 7.21 6.19
CA ALA A 141 -9.56 5.81 6.21
C ALA A 141 -9.33 5.13 4.86
N ALA A 142 -9.10 3.82 4.91
CA ALA A 142 -9.21 2.91 3.78
C ALA A 142 -10.38 1.96 4.00
N LEU A 143 -11.17 1.72 2.95
CA LEU A 143 -12.27 0.77 2.96
C LEU A 143 -12.09 -0.23 1.83
N ARG A 144 -12.51 -1.47 2.07
CA ARG A 144 -12.57 -2.49 1.02
C ARG A 144 -14.01 -2.83 0.71
N SER A 145 -14.34 -2.92 -0.58
CA SER A 145 -15.68 -3.28 -1.03
C SER A 145 -16.07 -4.70 -0.57
N PHE A 146 -17.38 -4.95 -0.45
CA PHE A 146 -17.91 -6.26 -0.04
C PHE A 146 -17.63 -7.37 -1.06
N ASP A 147 -17.45 -7.02 -2.34
CA ASP A 147 -17.05 -7.94 -3.40
C ASP A 147 -15.52 -8.17 -3.45
N ASN A 148 -14.78 -7.59 -2.49
CA ASN A 148 -13.34 -7.72 -2.31
C ASN A 148 -12.48 -7.10 -3.43
N ASN A 149 -13.08 -6.41 -4.41
CA ASN A 149 -12.40 -5.99 -5.64
C ASN A 149 -11.87 -4.55 -5.61
N SER A 150 -12.42 -3.68 -4.77
CA SER A 150 -12.10 -2.25 -4.78
C SER A 150 -11.64 -1.78 -3.42
N LEU A 151 -10.67 -0.87 -3.44
CA LEU A 151 -10.25 -0.08 -2.30
C LEU A 151 -10.74 1.34 -2.45
N GLN A 152 -11.14 1.95 -1.34
CA GLN A 152 -11.47 3.37 -1.24
C GLN A 152 -10.53 4.00 -0.22
N PHE A 153 -9.88 5.10 -0.60
CA PHE A 153 -9.19 6.00 0.32
C PHE A 153 -10.05 7.24 0.53
N ALA A 154 -10.48 7.47 1.76
CA ALA A 154 -11.33 8.59 2.13
C ALA A 154 -10.49 9.75 2.68
N PHE A 155 -10.78 10.97 2.26
CA PHE A 155 -10.18 12.21 2.73
C PHE A 155 -11.23 13.00 3.54
N ASP A 156 -11.84 12.36 4.54
CA ASP A 156 -12.89 12.95 5.38
C ASP A 156 -12.63 12.56 6.84
N PRO A 157 -12.42 13.50 7.77
CA PRO A 157 -12.66 14.95 7.71
C PRO A 157 -11.46 15.79 7.29
N LEU A 158 -10.43 15.18 6.68
CA LEU A 158 -9.25 15.90 6.21
C LEU A 158 -9.42 16.27 4.76
N ASP A 159 -9.73 17.53 4.47
CA ASP A 159 -9.97 17.97 3.10
C ASP A 159 -8.65 18.03 2.32
N LEU A 160 -8.59 17.35 1.16
CA LEU A 160 -7.48 17.46 0.21
C LEU A 160 -7.87 18.50 -0.84
N ILE A 161 -7.33 19.71 -0.74
CA ILE A 161 -7.72 20.85 -1.59
C ILE A 161 -6.49 21.35 -2.36
N ALA A 162 -6.66 21.69 -3.65
CA ALA A 162 -5.57 22.26 -4.44
C ALA A 162 -5.00 23.53 -3.76
N PRO A 163 -3.67 23.71 -3.68
CA PRO A 163 -2.63 22.95 -4.37
C PRO A 163 -2.01 21.80 -3.56
N GLU A 164 -2.64 21.36 -2.47
CA GLU A 164 -2.13 20.26 -1.64
C GLU A 164 -2.07 18.94 -2.42
N GLU A 165 -1.14 18.09 -2.05
CA GLU A 165 -0.98 16.75 -2.63
C GLU A 165 -1.23 15.68 -1.56
N SER A 166 -1.68 14.51 -2.01
CA SER A 166 -1.77 13.39 -1.08
C SER A 166 -0.38 12.89 -0.71
N TYR A 167 -0.24 12.30 0.48
CA TYR A 167 0.84 11.35 0.71
C TYR A 167 0.71 10.16 -0.24
N PHE A 168 1.81 9.42 -0.40
CA PHE A 168 1.75 8.09 -1.00
C PHE A 168 0.91 7.18 -0.11
N MET A 169 -0.27 6.83 -0.59
CA MET A 169 -1.02 5.69 -0.06
C MET A 169 -0.18 4.44 -0.29
N SER A 170 -0.31 3.41 0.54
CA SER A 170 0.49 2.19 0.47
C SER A 170 -0.45 1.02 0.64
N VAL A 171 -0.55 0.21 -0.42
CA VAL A 171 -1.29 -1.05 -0.44
C VAL A 171 -0.28 -2.17 -0.57
N LEU A 172 0.17 -2.71 0.56
CA LEU A 172 1.02 -3.90 0.58
C LEU A 172 0.16 -5.11 0.24
N THR A 173 0.64 -5.93 -0.70
CA THR A 173 -0.06 -7.12 -1.18
C THR A 173 0.76 -8.39 -1.01
N ASP A 174 0.13 -9.54 -1.22
CA ASP A 174 0.80 -10.83 -1.42
C ASP A 174 1.05 -11.18 -2.89
N ALA A 175 0.82 -10.25 -3.82
CA ALA A 175 1.08 -10.44 -5.24
C ALA A 175 2.55 -10.17 -5.58
N THR A 176 3.05 -10.88 -6.59
CA THR A 176 4.40 -10.71 -7.17
C THR A 176 4.37 -10.15 -8.59
N GLU A 177 3.20 -10.08 -9.20
CA GLU A 177 2.99 -9.58 -10.56
C GLU A 177 1.90 -8.50 -10.58
N PHE A 178 1.97 -7.61 -11.56
CA PHE A 178 0.99 -6.54 -11.75
C PHE A 178 0.70 -6.31 -13.23
N ALA A 179 -0.44 -5.68 -13.53
CA ALA A 179 -0.77 -5.25 -14.87
C ALA A 179 -1.63 -3.97 -14.86
N PRO A 180 -1.53 -3.12 -15.89
CA PRO A 180 -2.34 -1.91 -16.05
C PRO A 180 -3.75 -2.26 -16.56
N ILE A 181 -4.50 -3.02 -15.77
CA ILE A 181 -5.86 -3.50 -16.09
C ILE A 181 -6.92 -2.96 -15.14
N GLY A 182 -6.50 -2.22 -14.11
CA GLY A 182 -7.38 -1.62 -13.12
C GLY A 182 -7.98 -0.30 -13.57
N THR A 183 -8.84 0.23 -12.70
CA THR A 183 -9.47 1.55 -12.85
C THR A 183 -9.34 2.34 -11.57
N ALA A 184 -9.16 3.66 -11.68
CA ALA A 184 -9.24 4.57 -10.55
C ALA A 184 -10.38 5.55 -10.76
N ARG A 185 -11.16 5.84 -9.73
CA ARG A 185 -12.20 6.86 -9.75
C ARG A 185 -11.92 7.88 -8.65
N ILE A 186 -11.84 9.14 -9.05
CA ILE A 186 -11.58 10.26 -8.16
C ILE A 186 -12.88 11.02 -7.97
N VAL A 187 -13.28 11.23 -6.73
CA VAL A 187 -14.50 11.95 -6.35
C VAL A 187 -14.11 13.24 -5.65
N ALA A 188 -14.62 14.35 -6.15
CA ALA A 188 -14.44 15.67 -5.54
C ALA A 188 -15.79 16.31 -5.20
N GLN A 189 -15.79 17.20 -4.24
CA GLN A 189 -16.95 17.97 -3.81
C GLN A 189 -16.69 19.45 -3.95
N ASN A 190 -17.69 20.19 -4.40
CA ASN A 190 -17.67 21.63 -4.40
C ASN A 190 -17.93 22.14 -2.97
N VAL A 191 -16.98 22.86 -2.39
CA VAL A 191 -16.98 23.24 -0.97
C VAL A 191 -18.18 24.13 -0.60
N ILE A 192 -18.71 24.90 -1.55
CA ILE A 192 -19.83 25.83 -1.29
C ILE A 192 -21.18 25.14 -1.45
N SER A 193 -21.39 24.44 -2.56
CA SER A 193 -22.69 23.84 -2.91
C SER A 193 -22.89 22.44 -2.33
N GLY A 194 -21.81 21.78 -1.93
CA GLY A 194 -21.82 20.38 -1.52
C GLY A 194 -22.04 19.38 -2.67
N GLN A 195 -22.08 19.84 -3.92
CA GLN A 195 -22.27 18.98 -5.09
C GLN A 195 -21.02 18.12 -5.35
N PHE A 196 -21.24 16.84 -5.67
CA PHE A 196 -20.18 15.91 -6.03
C PHE A 196 -19.96 15.84 -7.54
N PHE A 197 -18.70 15.68 -7.92
CA PHE A 197 -18.23 15.46 -9.29
C PHE A 197 -17.19 14.35 -9.27
N GLU A 198 -17.06 13.61 -10.36
CA GLU A 198 -16.11 12.50 -10.43
C GLU A 198 -15.49 12.34 -11.82
N THR A 199 -14.34 11.68 -11.85
CA THR A 199 -13.68 11.25 -13.08
C THR A 199 -13.14 9.84 -12.91
N THR A 200 -13.05 9.08 -14.01
CA THR A 200 -12.57 7.70 -14.00
C THR A 200 -11.41 7.53 -14.97
N LEU A 201 -10.34 6.93 -14.47
CA LEU A 201 -9.12 6.56 -15.17
C LEU A 201 -9.10 5.04 -15.38
N THR A 202 -8.53 4.62 -16.50
CA THR A 202 -8.33 3.22 -16.87
C THR A 202 -6.86 2.93 -17.06
N GLY A 203 -6.46 1.66 -16.97
CA GLY A 203 -5.06 1.27 -17.18
C GLY A 203 -4.21 1.48 -15.92
N ILE A 204 -4.84 1.39 -14.75
CA ILE A 204 -4.18 1.51 -13.46
C ILE A 204 -3.53 0.18 -13.10
N ASN A 205 -2.30 0.23 -12.63
CA ASN A 205 -1.57 -0.91 -12.14
C ASN A 205 -2.28 -1.51 -10.93
N VAL A 206 -2.62 -2.79 -11.05
CA VAL A 206 -3.27 -3.58 -10.01
C VAL A 206 -2.62 -4.95 -9.94
N PRO A 207 -2.69 -5.64 -8.79
CA PRO A 207 -2.09 -6.96 -8.63
C PRO A 207 -2.71 -7.98 -9.59
N VAL A 208 -1.88 -8.83 -10.18
CA VAL A 208 -2.32 -10.01 -10.93
C VAL A 208 -2.20 -11.21 -10.00
N PRO A 209 -3.30 -11.93 -9.70
CA PRO A 209 -3.24 -13.11 -8.86
C PRO A 209 -2.33 -14.16 -9.50
N GLU A 210 -1.41 -14.71 -8.70
CA GLU A 210 -0.60 -15.85 -9.12
C GLU A 210 -1.52 -17.01 -9.56
N PRO A 211 -1.17 -17.76 -10.63
CA PRO A 211 -1.90 -18.97 -10.98
C PRO A 211 -1.89 -19.91 -9.77
N GLY A 212 -3.05 -20.08 -9.14
CA GLY A 212 -3.16 -20.87 -7.90
C GLY A 212 -2.46 -22.22 -8.07
N THR A 213 -1.68 -22.64 -7.08
CA THR A 213 -0.77 -23.80 -7.15
C THR A 213 -1.47 -25.10 -7.61
N LEU A 214 -2.79 -25.19 -7.39
CA LEU A 214 -3.65 -26.27 -7.89
C LEU A 214 -3.79 -26.29 -9.43
N GLY A 215 -3.79 -25.15 -10.09
CA GLY A 215 -3.79 -25.04 -11.55
C GLY A 215 -2.48 -25.56 -12.16
N LEU A 216 -1.34 -25.24 -11.54
CA LEU A 216 -0.03 -25.77 -11.92
C LEU A 216 0.09 -27.28 -11.67
N LEU A 217 -0.37 -27.76 -10.51
CA LEU A 217 -0.40 -29.20 -10.21
C LEU A 217 -1.36 -29.97 -11.12
N GLY A 218 -2.52 -29.40 -11.46
CA GLY A 218 -3.48 -29.98 -12.40
C GLY A 218 -2.93 -30.07 -13.83
N ALA A 219 -2.25 -29.01 -14.30
CA ALA A 219 -1.58 -29.03 -15.61
C ALA A 219 -0.44 -30.06 -15.66
N ALA A 220 0.37 -30.14 -14.60
CA ALA A 220 1.43 -31.13 -14.50
C ALA A 220 0.90 -32.57 -14.45
N ALA A 221 -0.15 -32.83 -13.67
CA ALA A 221 -0.81 -34.13 -13.60
C ALA A 221 -1.46 -34.53 -14.94
N GLY A 222 -2.13 -33.58 -15.61
CA GLY A 222 -2.70 -33.77 -16.93
C GLY A 222 -1.66 -34.10 -18.00
N ALA A 223 -0.52 -33.38 -18.01
CA ALA A 223 0.61 -33.65 -18.89
C ALA A 223 1.23 -35.04 -18.62
N ALA A 224 1.41 -35.41 -17.35
CA ALA A 224 1.92 -36.73 -16.97
C ALA A 224 0.98 -37.87 -17.43
N LEU A 225 -0.34 -37.73 -17.25
CA LEU A 225 -1.33 -38.71 -17.73
C LEU A 225 -1.36 -38.83 -19.26
N ALA A 226 -1.22 -37.73 -19.98
CA ALA A 226 -1.16 -37.72 -21.44
C ALA A 226 0.10 -38.42 -21.99
N VAL A 227 1.24 -38.27 -21.31
CA VAL A 227 2.48 -38.99 -21.66
C VAL A 227 2.36 -40.48 -21.35
N CYS A 228 1.78 -40.86 -20.21
CA CYS A 228 1.55 -42.27 -19.88
C CYS A 228 0.62 -42.96 -20.88
N ARG A 229 -0.44 -42.30 -21.36
CA ARG A 229 -1.35 -42.85 -22.38
C ARG A 229 -0.74 -43.04 -23.76
N ARG A 230 0.35 -42.33 -24.08
CA ARG A 230 1.06 -42.48 -25.39
C ARG A 230 2.11 -43.60 -25.37
N ARG A 231 2.38 -44.19 -24.22
CA ARG A 231 3.38 -45.25 -24.03
C ARG A 231 2.78 -46.65 -23.83
N SER A 232 1.46 -46.74 -23.83
CA SER A 232 0.68 -47.99 -23.81
C SER A 232 0.22 -48.34 -25.23
#